data_AF-A0A401U190-F1
#
_entry.id   AF-A0A401U190-F1
#
_cell.length_a   1.000
_cell.length_b   1.000
_cell.length_c   1.000
_cell.angle_alpha   90.00
_cell.angle_beta   90.00
_cell.angle_gamma   90.00
#
_symmetry.space_group_name_H-M   'P 1'
#
loop_
_entity.id
_entity.type
_entity.pdbx_description
1 polymer ?
#
loop_
_entity_poly.entity_id
_entity_poly.type
_entity_poly.pdbx_seq_one_letter_code
_entity_poly.pdbx_strand_id
1 'polypeptide(L)'
;ARVVALKAVVTQASSAIPVVPLYGTVLFKVMKQLGLHEGCIEQIDRLFRTRLGKDVALDDAQRIRVDDWELSPEVQTEVSRRWPLLTTETLGELADLGEYKSQFLRLFGFGIDGVDYTQDVDPRVVPG
;
A
#
# COMPACT_ATOMS: atom_id res chain seq x y z
N ALA A 1 23.07 -5.99 10.16
CA ALA A 1 21.80 -5.79 9.42
C ALA A 1 20.87 -4.91 10.26
N ARG A 2 19.99 -4.12 9.64
CA ARG A 2 18.96 -3.31 10.32
C ARG A 2 17.57 -3.79 9.90
N VAL A 3 16.59 -3.65 10.79
CA VAL A 3 15.18 -3.91 10.48
C VAL A 3 14.55 -2.59 10.00
N VAL A 4 13.73 -2.66 8.95
CA VAL A 4 12.98 -1.53 8.42
C VAL A 4 11.48 -1.82 8.57
N ALA A 5 10.77 -0.91 9.23
CA ALA A 5 9.31 -0.94 9.29
C ALA A 5 8.76 -0.16 8.09
N LEU A 6 8.02 -0.87 7.24
CA LEU A 6 7.37 -0.32 6.05
C LEU A 6 5.87 -0.19 6.30
N LYS A 7 5.27 0.78 5.62
CA LYS A 7 3.82 0.96 5.59
C LYS A 7 3.12 -0.23 4.91
N ALA A 8 1.82 -0.41 5.16
CA ALA A 8 0.97 -1.38 4.52
C ALA A 8 0.81 -1.13 3.00
N VAL A 9 0.93 -2.19 2.22
CA VAL A 9 0.76 -2.22 0.76
C VAL A 9 0.04 -3.49 0.32
N VAL A 10 -0.53 -3.48 -0.88
CA VAL A 10 -1.16 -4.68 -1.45
C VAL A 10 -0.07 -5.64 -1.93
N THR A 11 -0.04 -6.82 -1.34
CA THR A 11 0.83 -7.94 -1.71
C THR A 11 0.02 -9.22 -1.64
N GLN A 12 0.55 -10.31 -2.20
CA GLN A 12 -0.09 -11.62 -2.06
C GLN A 12 -0.18 -12.03 -0.58
N ALA A 13 0.86 -11.73 0.21
CA ALA A 13 0.90 -12.02 1.65
C ALA A 13 -0.10 -11.18 2.44
N SER A 14 -0.11 -9.85 2.25
CA SER A 14 -1.00 -8.94 2.99
C SER A 14 -2.48 -9.19 2.68
N SER A 15 -2.79 -9.60 1.44
CA SER A 15 -4.17 -9.91 1.03
C SER A 15 -4.72 -11.17 1.70
N ALA A 16 -3.85 -12.07 2.17
CA ALA A 16 -4.25 -13.30 2.85
C ALA A 16 -4.49 -13.11 4.36
N ILE A 17 -4.05 -11.99 4.94
CA ILE A 17 -4.23 -11.71 6.36
C ILE A 17 -5.65 -11.17 6.59
N PRO A 18 -6.44 -11.73 7.51
CA PRO A 18 -7.77 -11.20 7.83
C PRO A 18 -7.72 -9.70 8.15
N VAL A 19 -8.78 -8.98 7.76
CA VAL A 19 -8.97 -7.52 7.99
C VAL A 19 -8.01 -6.60 7.24
N VAL A 20 -6.79 -7.04 6.89
CA VAL A 20 -5.80 -6.21 6.18
C VAL A 20 -6.33 -5.66 4.84
N PRO A 21 -7.09 -6.41 4.02
CA PRO A 21 -7.72 -5.83 2.84
C PRO A 21 -8.67 -4.66 3.15
N LEU A 22 -9.50 -4.79 4.19
CA LEU A 22 -10.42 -3.73 4.60
C LEU A 22 -9.66 -2.51 5.17
N TYR A 23 -8.61 -2.75 5.95
CA TYR A 23 -7.73 -1.68 6.43
C TYR A 23 -7.05 -0.94 5.28
N GLY A 24 -6.50 -1.68 4.31
CA GLY A 24 -5.84 -1.10 3.15
C GLY A 24 -6.76 -0.19 2.34
N THR A 25 -8.03 -0.57 2.12
CA THR A 25 -8.98 0.24 1.35
C THR A 25 -9.27 1.58 2.03
N VAL A 26 -9.38 1.60 3.37
CA VAL A 26 -9.58 2.84 4.14
C VAL A 26 -8.31 3.67 4.16
N LEU A 27 -7.18 3.05 4.52
CA LEU A 27 -5.88 3.71 4.63
C LEU A 27 -5.50 4.41 3.33
N PHE A 28 -5.65 3.73 2.19
CA PHE A 28 -5.27 4.31 0.89
C PHE A 28 -6.11 5.54 0.57
N LYS A 29 -7.41 5.50 0.84
CA LYS A 29 -8.27 6.67 0.63
C LYS A 29 -7.85 7.86 1.48
N VAL A 30 -7.57 7.63 2.77
CA VAL A 30 -7.12 8.68 3.69
C VAL A 30 -5.77 9.24 3.25
N MET A 31 -4.77 8.39 3.00
CA MET A 31 -3.44 8.83 2.62
C MET A 31 -3.44 9.54 1.25
N LYS A 32 -4.25 9.11 0.28
CA LYS A 32 -4.40 9.80 -1.01
C LYS A 32 -4.97 11.21 -0.82
N GLN A 33 -5.99 11.38 0.03
CA GLN A 33 -6.57 12.70 0.33
C GLN A 33 -5.57 13.66 0.99
N LEU A 34 -4.63 13.11 1.77
CA LEU A 34 -3.56 13.88 2.40
C LEU A 34 -2.30 14.02 1.54
N GLY A 35 -2.26 13.42 0.34
CA GLY A 35 -1.09 13.45 -0.54
C GLY A 35 0.11 12.62 -0.04
N LEU A 36 -0.14 11.62 0.81
CA LEU A 36 0.88 10.80 1.48
C LEU A 36 0.94 9.35 0.95
N HIS A 37 0.09 8.98 0.00
CA HIS A 37 0.01 7.59 -0.47
C HIS A 37 1.25 7.19 -1.29
N GLU A 38 1.80 6.02 -0.95
CA GLU A 38 2.94 5.41 -1.63
C GLU A 38 2.67 3.91 -1.84
N GLY A 39 3.11 3.37 -2.98
CA GLY A 39 3.17 1.94 -3.25
C GLY A 39 4.54 1.35 -2.88
N CYS A 40 4.78 0.10 -3.26
CA CYS A 40 6.02 -0.60 -2.92
C CYS A 40 7.27 0.15 -3.41
N ILE A 41 7.24 0.65 -4.65
CA ILE A 41 8.44 1.23 -5.27
C ILE A 41 8.76 2.59 -4.66
N GLU A 42 7.75 3.43 -4.42
CA GLU A 42 7.93 4.77 -3.85
C GLU A 42 8.48 4.68 -2.43
N GLN A 43 7.99 3.74 -1.62
CA GLN A 43 8.47 3.55 -0.25
C GLN A 43 9.92 3.09 -0.19
N ILE A 44 10.32 2.15 -1.06
CA ILE A 44 11.70 1.68 -1.11
C ILE A 44 12.61 2.77 -1.66
N ASP A 45 12.19 3.50 -2.69
CA ASP A 45 12.92 4.66 -3.19
C ASP A 45 13.11 5.73 -2.08
N ARG A 46 12.05 6.07 -1.31
CA ARG A 46 12.15 6.99 -0.17
C ARG A 46 13.09 6.49 0.93
N LEU A 47 13.06 5.20 1.25
CA LEU A 47 14.01 4.57 2.17
C LEU A 47 15.45 4.85 1.75
N PHE A 48 15.79 4.55 0.49
CA PHE A 48 17.15 4.72 -0.01
C PHE A 48 17.56 6.19 -0.13
N ARG A 49 16.66 7.07 -0.59
CA ARG A 49 16.99 8.49 -0.79
C ARG A 49 17.09 9.29 0.50
N THR A 50 16.29 8.95 1.51
CA THR A 50 16.08 9.85 2.67
C THR A 50 16.35 9.22 4.03
N ARG A 51 16.37 7.88 4.12
CA ARG A 51 16.46 7.18 5.41
C ARG A 51 17.74 6.35 5.57
N LEU A 52 18.45 6.04 4.49
CA LEU A 52 19.75 5.37 4.53
C LEU A 52 20.88 6.39 4.41
N GLY A 53 21.87 6.35 5.31
CA GLY A 53 22.96 7.31 5.34
C GLY A 53 23.80 7.22 6.62
N LYS A 54 24.65 8.23 6.85
CA LYS A 54 25.48 8.30 8.07
C LYS A 54 24.65 8.60 9.32
N ASP A 55 23.62 9.43 9.20
CA ASP A 55 22.78 9.89 10.31
C ASP A 55 21.36 9.29 10.23
N VAL A 56 21.29 7.96 10.14
CA VAL A 56 20.01 7.23 10.08
C VAL A 56 19.25 7.44 11.39
N ALA A 57 18.05 8.02 11.30
CA ALA A 57 17.12 8.08 12.42
C ALA A 57 16.56 6.69 12.74
N LEU A 58 16.64 6.30 14.00
CA LEU A 58 16.19 5.00 14.50
C LEU A 58 15.18 5.19 15.61
N ASP A 59 14.24 4.25 15.73
CA ASP A 59 13.38 4.17 16.91
C ASP A 59 14.11 3.50 18.10
N ASP A 60 13.44 3.44 19.25
CA ASP A 60 13.98 2.85 20.50
C ASP A 60 14.39 1.37 20.33
N ALA A 61 13.78 0.67 19.37
CA ALA A 61 14.08 -0.71 19.02
C ALA A 61 15.12 -0.84 17.90
N GLN A 62 15.84 0.25 17.58
CA GLN A 62 16.91 0.29 16.58
C GLN A 62 16.45 0.00 15.14
N ARG A 63 15.19 0.32 14.81
CA ARG A 63 14.58 0.14 13.48
C ARG A 63 14.51 1.44 12.70
N ILE A 64 14.61 1.33 11.37
CA ILE A 64 14.33 2.45 10.45
C ILE A 64 12.84 2.51 10.19
N ARG A 65 12.23 3.70 10.28
CA ARG A 65 10.78 3.92 10.11
C ARG A 65 10.49 4.59 8.78
N VAL A 66 9.74 3.90 7.93
CA VAL A 66 9.18 4.40 6.65
C VAL A 66 7.65 4.35 6.70
N ASP A 67 7.11 3.65 7.69
CA ASP A 67 5.70 3.61 8.09
C ASP A 67 5.23 4.89 8.81
N ASP A 68 6.10 5.88 9.00
CA ASP A 68 5.84 7.07 9.79
C ASP A 68 4.68 7.91 9.28
N TRP A 69 4.48 7.98 7.96
CA TRP A 69 3.33 8.69 7.37
C TRP A 69 2.01 7.97 7.63
N GLU A 70 1.99 6.64 7.54
CA GLU A 70 0.82 5.84 7.87
C GLU A 70 0.47 5.95 9.36
N LEU A 71 1.48 5.99 10.24
CA LEU A 71 1.31 6.09 11.68
C LEU A 71 1.19 7.53 12.20
N SER A 72 1.11 8.52 11.31
CA SER A 72 0.93 9.92 11.71
C SER A 72 -0.42 10.11 12.43
N PRO A 73 -0.50 11.03 13.41
CA PRO A 73 -1.74 11.32 14.11
C PRO A 73 -2.91 11.66 13.18
N GLU A 74 -2.65 12.38 12.09
CA GLU A 74 -3.64 12.80 11.11
C GLU A 74 -4.25 11.59 10.38
N VAL A 75 -3.41 10.66 9.90
CA VAL A 75 -3.87 9.45 9.22
C VAL A 75 -4.61 8.53 10.20
N GLN A 76 -4.02 8.27 11.38
CA GLN A 76 -4.60 7.35 12.35
C GLN A 76 -5.93 7.85 12.93
N THR A 77 -6.06 9.16 13.16
CA THR A 77 -7.32 9.78 13.60
C THR A 77 -8.42 9.56 12.57
N GLU A 78 -8.13 9.83 11.30
CA GLU A 78 -9.14 9.72 10.24
C GLU A 78 -9.51 8.25 9.95
N VAL A 79 -8.54 7.33 9.94
CA VAL A 79 -8.81 5.90 9.81
C VAL A 79 -9.69 5.41 10.97
N SER A 80 -9.34 5.78 12.20
CA SER A 80 -10.10 5.41 13.41
C SER A 80 -11.52 5.98 13.40
N ARG A 81 -11.71 7.21 12.90
CA ARG A 81 -13.03 7.84 12.75
C ARG A 81 -13.91 7.11 11.75
N ARG A 82 -13.34 6.64 10.64
CA ARG A 82 -14.08 5.91 9.59
C ARG A 82 -14.42 4.48 9.99
N TRP A 83 -13.53 3.82 10.74
CA TRP A 83 -13.62 2.40 11.06
C TRP A 83 -14.99 1.93 11.61
N PRO A 84 -15.60 2.57 12.64
CA PRO A 84 -16.89 2.12 13.17
C PRO A 84 -18.08 2.44 12.25
N LEU A 85 -17.88 3.25 11.21
CA LEU A 85 -18.93 3.66 10.27
C LEU A 85 -18.99 2.75 9.03
N LEU A 86 -18.06 1.79 8.90
CA LEU A 86 -17.98 0.89 7.75
C LEU A 86 -19.14 -0.11 7.77
N THR A 87 -19.97 -0.02 6.74
CA THR A 87 -20.98 -1.00 6.36
C THR A 87 -20.85 -1.31 4.87
N THR A 88 -21.59 -2.29 4.38
CA THR A 88 -21.64 -2.59 2.94
C THR A 88 -22.04 -1.36 2.12
N GLU A 89 -22.97 -0.56 2.64
CA GLU A 89 -23.52 0.63 2.00
C GLU A 89 -22.56 1.82 2.04
N THR A 90 -21.82 2.01 3.15
CA THR A 90 -20.92 3.16 3.33
C THR A 90 -19.50 2.92 2.82
N LEU A 91 -19.15 1.68 2.47
CA LEU A 91 -17.78 1.30 2.09
C LEU A 91 -17.23 2.13 0.92
N GLY A 92 -18.03 2.35 -0.13
CA GLY A 92 -17.58 3.13 -1.30
C GLY A 92 -17.28 4.59 -1.00
N GLU A 93 -17.94 5.16 0.02
CA GLU A 93 -17.73 6.53 0.45
C GLU A 93 -16.50 6.65 1.35
N LEU A 94 -16.35 5.71 2.29
CA LEU A 94 -15.33 5.79 3.34
C LEU A 94 -13.99 5.14 2.97
N ALA A 95 -13.99 4.23 1.99
CA ALA A 95 -12.81 3.47 1.56
C ALA A 95 -12.66 3.49 0.03
N ASP A 96 -11.54 2.97 -0.47
CA ASP A 96 -11.21 2.86 -1.89
C ASP A 96 -11.02 1.39 -2.29
N LEU A 97 -12.16 0.69 -2.44
CA LEU A 97 -12.18 -0.71 -2.86
C LEU A 97 -11.73 -0.88 -4.32
N GLY A 98 -12.05 0.10 -5.18
CA GLY A 98 -11.67 0.09 -6.58
C GLY A 98 -10.16 0.10 -6.76
N GLU A 99 -9.46 0.99 -6.06
CA GLU A 99 -8.00 1.02 -6.05
C GLU A 99 -7.42 -0.27 -5.51
N TYR A 100 -7.89 -0.76 -4.35
CA TYR A 100 -7.34 -1.97 -3.74
C TYR A 100 -7.43 -3.15 -4.71
N LYS A 101 -8.59 -3.33 -5.36
CA LYS A 101 -8.79 -4.37 -6.37
C LYS A 101 -7.86 -4.18 -7.58
N SER A 102 -7.70 -2.95 -8.05
CA SER A 102 -6.77 -2.62 -9.13
C SER A 102 -5.33 -3.01 -8.78
N GLN A 103 -4.83 -2.60 -7.61
CA GLN A 103 -3.48 -2.96 -7.16
C GLN A 103 -3.31 -4.47 -6.97
N PHE A 104 -4.32 -5.16 -6.44
CA PHE A 104 -4.29 -6.61 -6.31
C PHE A 104 -4.16 -7.30 -7.67
N LEU A 105 -4.95 -6.90 -8.67
CA LEU A 105 -4.90 -7.44 -10.02
C LEU A 105 -3.55 -7.20 -10.70
N ARG A 106 -2.95 -6.02 -10.48
CA ARG A 106 -1.62 -5.67 -11.02
C ARG A 106 -0.52 -6.60 -10.51
N LEU A 107 -0.63 -7.14 -9.29
CA LEU A 107 0.33 -8.14 -8.78
C LEU A 107 0.39 -9.42 -9.63
N PHE A 108 -0.68 -9.70 -10.37
CA PHE A 108 -0.79 -10.87 -11.25
C PHE A 108 -0.76 -10.50 -12.73
N GLY A 109 -0.34 -9.27 -13.05
CA GLY A 109 -0.20 -8.81 -14.43
C GLY A 109 -1.50 -8.40 -15.12
N PHE A 110 -2.58 -8.12 -14.37
CA PHE A 110 -3.86 -7.66 -14.91
C PHE A 110 -4.06 -6.15 -14.71
N GLY A 111 -4.79 -5.49 -15.63
CA GLY A 111 -5.08 -4.05 -15.55
C GLY A 111 -3.83 -3.16 -15.66
N ILE A 112 -2.85 -3.60 -16.44
CA ILE A 112 -1.62 -2.86 -16.74
C ILE A 112 -1.86 -2.04 -18.01
N ASP A 113 -1.57 -0.74 -17.94
CA ASP A 113 -1.72 0.16 -19.07
C ASP A 113 -0.74 -0.22 -20.19
N GLY A 114 -1.24 -0.25 -21.43
CA GLY A 114 -0.45 -0.63 -22.61
C GLY A 114 -0.40 -2.13 -22.91
N VAL A 115 -1.04 -2.99 -22.09
CA VAL A 115 -1.17 -4.43 -22.38
C VAL A 115 -2.51 -4.70 -23.07
N ASP A 116 -2.46 -5.34 -24.24
CA ASP A 116 -3.66 -5.85 -24.92
C ASP A 116 -4.05 -7.23 -24.35
N TYR A 117 -5.04 -7.23 -23.46
CA TYR A 117 -5.57 -8.46 -22.85
C TYR A 117 -6.44 -9.31 -23.78
N THR A 118 -6.71 -8.86 -25.00
CA THR A 118 -7.45 -9.63 -26.02
C THR A 118 -6.53 -10.44 -26.93
N GLN A 119 -5.23 -10.16 -26.88
CA GLN A 119 -4.22 -10.88 -27.65
C GLN A 119 -3.93 -12.26 -27.00
N ASP A 120 -3.87 -13.31 -27.83
CA ASP A 120 -3.41 -14.62 -27.40
C ASP A 120 -1.92 -14.59 -27.02
N VAL A 121 -1.59 -15.18 -25.86
CA VAL A 121 -0.23 -15.29 -25.34
C VAL A 121 0.03 -16.74 -24.93
N ASP A 122 1.14 -17.32 -25.40
CA ASP A 122 1.57 -18.65 -24.96
C ASP A 122 2.28 -18.55 -23.59
N PRO A 123 1.75 -19.13 -22.50
CA PRO A 123 2.36 -19.05 -21.17
C PRO A 123 3.71 -19.77 -21.07
N ARG A 124 4.13 -20.52 -22.10
CA ARG A 124 5.41 -21.25 -22.16
C ARG A 124 6.53 -20.42 -22.79
N VAL A 125 6.21 -19.25 -23.36
CA VAL A 125 7.16 -18.40 -24.07
C VAL A 125 7.27 -17.07 -23.34
N VAL A 126 8.48 -16.68 -22.97
CA VAL A 126 8.78 -15.33 -22.47
C VAL A 126 9.31 -14.52 -23.65
N PRO A 127 8.58 -13.48 -24.13
CA PRO A 127 9.10 -12.59 -25.16
C PRO A 127 10.36 -11.89 -24.64
N GLY A 128 11.44 -11.95 -25.43
CA GLY A 128 12.70 -11.26 -25.16
C GLY A 128 12.72 -9.82 -25.67
#